data_AF-A0A822Z568-F1
#
_entry.id   AF-A0A822Z568-F1
#
_cell.length_a   1.000
_cell.length_b   1.000
_cell.length_c   1.000
_cell.angle_alpha   90.00
_cell.angle_beta   90.00
_cell.angle_gamma   90.00
#
_symmetry.space_group_name_H-M   'P 1'
#
loop_
_entity.id
_entity.type
_entity.pdbx_description
1 polymer ?
#
loop_
_entity_poly.entity_id
_entity_poly.type
_entity_poly.pdbx_seq_one_letter_code
_entity_poly.pdbx_strand_id
1 'polypeptide(L)'
;MARDGYIVPADPQASLKKKTAVSRSWILLDCTGEGTILDVDKYAIMHRVQIHARDLRILDPLLSYPSTILGREKAIVLNLEHIKAIITAEEISSRNLDRVRKLKSAMTRLTARVQKVRDELEQLLDDDDDMADLYLSRKLATASSPVSGSGAPNWLPASPTIGSKISRASRASFATIRGDENDVEELEMLLEAYFMQIDGILNKLTTLREYIDDTEDYINIQLDNHRNQLIQLELFLSSGTVCLSIYSLVAGIFGMNIPYTWNDDHGYVFKWVVILTGIACACLFVLIVSYARYKGLVGS
;
A
#
# COMPACT_ATOMS: atom_id res chain seq x y z
N MET A 1 49.93 -18.11 -65.39
CA MET A 1 48.50 -18.32 -65.71
C MET A 1 47.69 -17.71 -64.58
N ALA A 2 46.92 -16.68 -64.92
CA ALA A 2 46.06 -15.93 -64.02
C ALA A 2 44.91 -16.77 -63.45
N ARG A 3 44.41 -16.40 -62.27
CA ARG A 3 42.98 -16.47 -61.91
C ARG A 3 42.72 -15.61 -60.68
N ASP A 4 42.08 -14.47 -60.95
CA ASP A 4 41.46 -13.56 -59.99
C ASP A 4 40.36 -14.27 -59.19
N GLY A 5 40.35 -14.03 -57.87
CA GLY A 5 39.30 -14.45 -56.95
C GLY A 5 38.79 -13.24 -56.17
N TYR A 6 37.57 -12.82 -56.47
CA TYR A 6 36.86 -11.68 -55.89
C TYR A 6 36.69 -11.80 -54.37
N ILE A 7 37.01 -10.73 -53.65
CA ILE A 7 36.61 -10.51 -52.25
C ILE A 7 35.23 -9.84 -52.28
N VAL A 8 34.20 -10.55 -51.83
CA VAL A 8 32.87 -9.98 -51.59
C VAL A 8 32.84 -9.44 -50.15
N PRO A 9 32.53 -8.15 -49.91
CA PRO A 9 32.37 -7.64 -48.56
C PRO A 9 31.03 -8.12 -47.99
N ALA A 10 31.06 -8.71 -46.80
CA ALA A 10 29.86 -9.11 -46.07
C ALA A 10 29.09 -7.85 -45.61
N ASP A 11 27.80 -7.77 -45.97
CA ASP A 11 26.86 -6.74 -45.56
C ASP A 11 26.76 -6.59 -44.03
N PRO A 12 26.83 -5.37 -43.47
CA PRO A 12 26.47 -5.10 -42.10
C PRO A 12 24.96 -4.82 -41.99
N GLN A 13 24.14 -5.87 -42.06
CA GLN A 13 22.73 -5.80 -41.65
C GLN A 13 22.36 -6.94 -40.71
N ALA A 14 22.99 -6.97 -39.54
CA ALA A 14 22.34 -7.54 -38.35
C ALA A 14 21.50 -6.43 -37.71
N SER A 15 20.25 -6.33 -38.16
CA SER A 15 19.21 -5.54 -37.50
C SER A 15 19.12 -5.97 -36.04
N LEU A 16 19.64 -5.15 -35.13
CA LEU A 16 19.33 -5.23 -33.71
C LEU A 16 17.82 -5.06 -33.58
N LYS A 17 17.09 -6.17 -33.50
CA LYS A 17 15.73 -6.21 -32.95
C LYS A 17 15.85 -5.75 -31.51
N LYS A 18 15.72 -4.43 -31.31
CA LYS A 18 15.53 -3.80 -30.00
C LYS A 18 14.21 -4.35 -29.47
N LYS A 19 14.26 -5.51 -28.80
CA LYS A 19 13.14 -6.00 -28.00
C LYS A 19 12.80 -4.86 -27.07
N THR A 20 11.60 -4.34 -27.19
CA THR A 20 11.02 -3.36 -26.27
C THR A 20 11.02 -4.03 -24.89
N ALA A 21 12.12 -3.86 -24.16
CA ALA A 21 12.18 -4.22 -22.76
C ALA A 21 11.18 -3.29 -22.10
N VAL A 22 10.02 -3.83 -21.76
CA VAL A 22 9.02 -3.14 -20.95
C VAL A 22 9.78 -2.68 -19.71
N SER A 23 10.07 -1.38 -19.65
CA SER A 23 10.61 -0.76 -18.44
C SER A 23 9.58 -1.03 -17.36
N ARG A 24 10.02 -1.76 -16.35
CA ARG A 24 9.16 -2.21 -15.27
C ARG A 24 9.57 -1.31 -14.12
N SER A 25 8.73 -0.34 -13.77
CA SER A 25 8.98 0.56 -12.64
C SER A 25 8.99 -0.23 -11.33
N TRP A 26 10.07 -0.10 -10.57
CA TRP A 26 10.20 -0.62 -9.21
C TRP A 26 10.29 0.56 -8.26
N ILE A 27 9.71 0.46 -7.06
CA ILE A 27 10.11 1.38 -5.99
C ILE A 27 11.18 0.70 -5.14
N LEU A 28 12.10 1.50 -4.64
CA LEU A 28 13.14 1.12 -3.71
C LEU A 28 12.97 1.97 -2.46
N LEU A 29 12.67 1.32 -1.34
CA LEU A 29 12.54 1.94 -0.03
C LEU A 29 13.86 1.74 0.71
N ASP A 30 14.49 2.83 1.10
CA ASP A 30 15.71 2.81 1.92
C ASP A 30 15.38 2.51 3.40
N CYS A 31 16.40 2.23 4.20
CA CYS A 31 16.32 1.98 5.65
C CYS A 31 15.67 3.14 6.44
N THR A 32 15.66 4.34 5.87
CA THR A 32 15.00 5.54 6.41
C THR A 32 13.51 5.63 6.07
N GLY A 33 12.99 4.73 5.21
CA GLY A 33 11.60 4.73 4.75
C GLY A 33 11.33 5.69 3.57
N GLU A 34 12.35 6.36 3.04
CA GLU A 34 12.27 7.14 1.80
C GLU A 34 12.16 6.22 0.58
N GLY A 35 11.21 6.50 -0.31
CA GLY A 35 10.93 5.69 -1.49
C GLY A 35 11.39 6.35 -2.79
N THR A 36 12.30 5.71 -3.51
CA THR A 36 12.80 6.16 -4.82
C THR A 36 12.28 5.28 -5.95
N ILE A 37 11.83 5.89 -7.06
CA ILE A 37 11.37 5.14 -8.22
C ILE A 37 12.60 4.75 -9.05
N LEU A 38 12.78 3.46 -9.25
CA LEU A 38 13.86 2.85 -9.99
C LEU A 38 13.31 2.22 -11.26
N ASP A 39 13.57 2.86 -12.40
CA ASP A 39 13.11 2.40 -13.70
C ASP A 39 14.17 1.48 -14.33
N VAL A 40 14.17 0.24 -13.88
CA VAL A 40 15.24 -0.73 -14.14
C VAL A 40 14.66 -2.03 -14.66
N ASP A 41 15.38 -2.64 -15.59
CA ASP A 41 14.94 -3.88 -16.22
C ASP A 41 15.06 -5.07 -15.27
N LYS A 42 14.40 -6.16 -15.66
CA LYS A 42 14.37 -7.40 -14.86
C LYS A 42 15.79 -7.92 -14.57
N TYR A 43 16.72 -7.79 -15.50
CA TYR A 43 18.06 -8.34 -15.35
C TYR A 43 18.93 -7.52 -14.41
N ALA A 44 18.86 -6.18 -14.46
CA ALA A 44 19.64 -5.35 -13.54
C ALA A 44 19.18 -5.52 -12.08
N ILE A 45 17.88 -5.74 -11.81
CA ILE A 45 17.41 -6.06 -10.46
C ILE A 45 17.86 -7.44 -10.01
N MET A 46 17.85 -8.41 -10.92
CA MET A 46 18.36 -9.75 -10.66
C MET A 46 19.84 -9.72 -10.25
N HIS A 47 20.65 -8.91 -10.93
CA HIS A 47 22.07 -8.73 -10.59
C HIS A 47 22.30 -7.91 -9.32
N ARG A 48 21.51 -6.84 -9.10
CA ARG A 48 21.61 -5.99 -7.90
C ARG A 48 21.32 -6.78 -6.63
N VAL A 49 20.21 -7.52 -6.63
CA VAL A 49 19.70 -8.26 -5.46
C VAL A 49 20.34 -9.67 -5.37
N GLN A 50 21.05 -10.11 -6.41
CA GLN A 50 21.67 -11.45 -6.47
C GLN A 50 20.65 -12.59 -6.30
N ILE A 51 19.46 -12.45 -6.89
CA ILE A 51 18.40 -13.47 -6.86
C ILE A 51 18.30 -14.20 -8.21
N HIS A 52 17.81 -15.43 -8.20
CA HIS A 52 17.71 -16.20 -9.43
C HIS A 52 16.55 -15.72 -10.32
N ALA A 53 16.68 -15.88 -11.64
CA ALA A 53 15.63 -15.50 -12.61
C ALA A 53 14.28 -16.17 -12.35
N ARG A 54 14.29 -17.33 -11.68
CA ARG A 54 13.10 -18.10 -11.27
C ARG A 54 12.33 -17.38 -10.16
N ASP A 55 13.05 -16.87 -9.16
CA ASP A 55 12.45 -16.19 -8.02
C ASP A 55 11.86 -14.86 -8.46
N LEU A 56 12.51 -14.16 -9.37
CA LEU A 56 11.99 -12.91 -9.91
C LEU A 56 10.71 -13.09 -10.76
N ARG A 57 10.41 -14.31 -11.26
CA ARG A 57 9.17 -14.57 -12.02
C ARG A 57 7.93 -14.62 -11.14
N ILE A 58 8.07 -14.94 -9.84
CA ILE A 58 6.91 -14.95 -8.93
C ILE A 58 6.33 -13.54 -8.75
N LEU A 59 7.17 -12.53 -8.95
CA LEU A 59 6.82 -11.11 -8.89
C LEU A 59 6.30 -10.56 -10.22
N ASP A 60 6.23 -11.37 -11.27
CA ASP A 60 5.64 -10.94 -12.54
C ASP A 60 4.13 -10.73 -12.34
N PRO A 61 3.57 -9.55 -12.71
CA PRO A 61 2.12 -9.33 -12.63
C PRO A 61 1.33 -10.18 -13.59
N LEU A 62 1.97 -10.61 -14.70
CA LEU A 62 1.31 -11.40 -15.73
C LEU A 62 1.21 -12.88 -15.36
N LEU A 63 1.86 -13.29 -14.26
CA LEU A 63 1.89 -14.67 -13.81
C LEU A 63 1.24 -14.76 -12.43
N SER A 64 0.18 -15.57 -12.35
CA SER A 64 -0.42 -15.95 -11.08
C SER A 64 0.40 -17.10 -10.48
N TYR A 65 1.07 -16.82 -9.37
CA TYR A 65 1.80 -17.80 -8.57
C TYR A 65 1.18 -17.85 -7.17
N PRO A 66 1.14 -19.02 -6.52
CA PRO A 66 0.66 -19.14 -5.15
C PRO A 66 1.48 -18.29 -4.18
N SER A 67 0.89 -17.96 -3.03
CA SER A 67 1.54 -17.18 -2.00
C SER A 67 2.81 -17.88 -1.50
N THR A 68 3.96 -17.24 -1.66
CA THR A 68 5.28 -17.83 -1.39
C THR A 68 6.23 -16.80 -0.78
N ILE A 69 7.02 -17.26 0.18
CA ILE A 69 8.13 -16.52 0.79
C ILE A 69 9.39 -17.32 0.52
N LEU A 70 10.33 -16.74 -0.22
CA LEU A 70 11.60 -17.37 -0.57
C LEU A 70 12.74 -16.66 0.15
N GLY A 71 13.34 -17.35 1.12
CA GLY A 71 14.60 -16.94 1.72
C GLY A 71 15.77 -17.23 0.77
N ARG A 72 16.55 -16.19 0.45
CA ARG A 72 17.83 -16.27 -0.27
C ARG A 72 18.94 -15.68 0.60
N GLU A 73 20.19 -15.93 0.23
CA GLU A 73 21.36 -15.54 1.03
C GLU A 73 21.40 -14.05 1.39
N LYS A 74 20.91 -13.17 0.49
CA LYS A 74 20.94 -11.70 0.68
C LYS A 74 19.58 -11.02 0.48
N ALA A 75 18.52 -11.80 0.30
CA ALA A 75 17.20 -11.24 0.01
C ALA A 75 16.08 -12.19 0.40
N ILE A 76 14.93 -11.63 0.76
CA ILE A 76 13.68 -12.35 0.96
C ILE A 76 12.72 -11.92 -0.15
N VAL A 77 12.29 -12.86 -0.97
CA VAL A 77 11.32 -12.58 -2.04
C VAL A 77 9.94 -12.99 -1.55
N LEU A 78 9.00 -12.04 -1.55
CA LEU A 78 7.62 -12.21 -1.09
C LEU A 78 6.64 -12.05 -2.25
N ASN A 79 5.82 -13.07 -2.45
CA ASN A 79 4.61 -13.01 -3.26
C ASN A 79 3.45 -13.42 -2.35
N LEU A 80 2.69 -12.45 -1.85
CA LEU A 80 1.45 -12.66 -1.10
C LEU A 80 0.31 -12.08 -1.94
N GLU A 81 0.16 -12.61 -3.16
CA GLU A 81 -0.84 -12.20 -4.16
C GLU A 81 -0.72 -10.72 -4.57
N HIS A 82 -1.46 -9.84 -3.89
CA HIS A 82 -1.46 -8.40 -4.15
C HIS A 82 -0.19 -7.72 -3.66
N ILE A 83 0.52 -8.32 -2.70
CA ILE A 83 1.76 -7.78 -2.13
C ILE A 83 2.95 -8.57 -2.70
N LYS A 84 3.67 -7.93 -3.63
CA LYS A 84 4.86 -8.46 -4.32
C LYS A 84 6.06 -7.58 -4.00
N ALA A 85 7.05 -8.14 -3.30
CA ALA A 85 8.22 -7.41 -2.82
C ALA A 85 9.50 -8.27 -2.75
N ILE A 86 10.63 -7.58 -2.77
CA ILE A 86 11.97 -8.10 -2.52
C ILE A 86 12.51 -7.31 -1.33
N ILE A 87 12.83 -7.98 -0.24
CA ILE A 87 13.40 -7.36 0.96
C ILE A 87 14.88 -7.71 1.01
N THR A 88 15.75 -6.72 1.09
CA THR A 88 17.17 -6.88 1.39
C THR A 88 17.48 -6.23 2.74
N ALA A 89 18.71 -6.33 3.23
CA ALA A 89 19.11 -5.77 4.51
C ALA A 89 19.00 -4.23 4.59
N GLU A 90 19.17 -3.56 3.45
CA GLU A 90 19.23 -2.10 3.37
C GLU A 90 18.02 -1.51 2.65
N GLU A 91 17.42 -2.26 1.72
CA GLU A 91 16.37 -1.74 0.84
C GLU A 91 15.21 -2.74 0.63
N ILE A 92 13.99 -2.23 0.52
CA ILE A 92 12.80 -2.98 0.13
C ILE A 92 12.36 -2.55 -1.26
N SER A 93 12.36 -3.47 -2.23
CA SER A 93 11.81 -3.22 -3.55
C SER A 93 10.40 -3.77 -3.69
N SER A 94 9.41 -2.94 -4.03
CA SER A 94 8.01 -3.38 -4.17
C SER A 94 7.36 -2.90 -5.47
N ARG A 95 6.33 -3.62 -5.93
CA ARG A 95 5.58 -3.29 -7.17
C ARG A 95 4.18 -2.74 -6.92
N ASN A 96 3.47 -3.30 -5.94
CA ASN A 96 2.04 -3.05 -5.74
C ASN A 96 1.71 -2.36 -4.41
N LEU A 97 2.47 -2.62 -3.34
CA LEU A 97 2.30 -1.98 -2.04
C LEU A 97 2.36 -0.45 -2.17
N ASP A 98 3.15 0.01 -3.12
CA ASP A 98 3.34 1.40 -3.47
C ASP A 98 2.10 2.06 -4.08
N ARG A 99 1.32 1.32 -4.90
CA ARG A 99 0.05 1.81 -5.45
C ARG A 99 -0.98 1.99 -4.36
N VAL A 100 -1.07 1.01 -3.46
CA VAL A 100 -2.00 1.05 -2.31
C VAL A 100 -1.60 2.17 -1.35
N ARG A 101 -0.31 2.30 -1.03
CA ARG A 101 0.21 3.37 -0.17
C ARG A 101 0.05 4.75 -0.80
N LYS A 102 0.37 4.91 -2.09
CA LYS A 102 0.18 6.17 -2.83
C LYS A 102 -1.30 6.54 -2.89
N LEU A 103 -2.19 5.58 -3.12
CA LEU A 103 -3.63 5.79 -3.10
C LEU A 103 -4.11 6.25 -1.72
N LYS A 104 -3.74 5.55 -0.64
CA LYS A 104 -4.10 5.92 0.74
C LYS A 104 -3.55 7.29 1.14
N SER A 105 -2.29 7.58 0.81
CA SER A 105 -1.66 8.89 1.05
C SER A 105 -2.32 10.01 0.23
N ALA A 106 -2.58 9.77 -1.05
CA ALA A 106 -3.23 10.75 -1.92
C ALA A 106 -4.65 11.04 -1.43
N MET A 107 -5.37 10.02 -0.97
CA MET A 107 -6.71 10.14 -0.45
C MET A 107 -6.76 10.88 0.89
N THR A 108 -5.85 10.58 1.81
CA THR A 108 -5.72 11.32 3.08
C THR A 108 -5.44 12.80 2.81
N ARG A 109 -4.53 13.08 1.87
CA ARG A 109 -4.19 14.45 1.47
C ARG A 109 -5.34 15.17 0.77
N LEU A 110 -6.06 14.48 -0.10
CA LEU A 110 -7.21 15.04 -0.80
C LEU A 110 -8.32 15.37 0.20
N THR A 111 -8.63 14.45 1.11
CA THR A 111 -9.63 14.64 2.18
C THR A 111 -9.29 15.88 3.01
N ALA A 112 -8.05 15.99 3.49
CA ALA A 112 -7.62 17.16 4.28
C ALA A 112 -7.74 18.48 3.50
N ARG A 113 -7.41 18.49 2.20
CA ARG A 113 -7.53 19.68 1.36
C ARG A 113 -8.98 20.07 1.11
N VAL A 114 -9.85 19.10 0.80
CA VAL A 114 -11.27 19.36 0.57
C VAL A 114 -11.94 19.83 1.86
N GLN A 115 -11.55 19.27 3.01
CA GLN A 115 -12.07 19.69 4.31
C GLN A 115 -11.67 21.14 4.64
N LYS A 116 -10.41 21.53 4.38
CA LYS A 116 -9.98 22.93 4.53
C LYS A 116 -10.75 23.88 3.61
N VAL A 117 -11.01 23.47 2.36
CA VAL A 117 -11.80 24.27 1.41
C VAL A 117 -13.25 24.38 1.88
N ARG A 118 -13.85 23.31 2.41
CA ARG A 118 -15.17 23.36 3.05
C ARG A 118 -15.18 24.35 4.21
N ASP A 119 -14.22 24.26 5.12
CA ASP A 119 -14.18 25.10 6.32
C ASP A 119 -13.98 26.60 5.96
N GLU A 120 -13.14 26.92 4.97
CA GLU A 120 -12.97 28.29 4.47
C GLU A 120 -14.22 28.81 3.76
N LEU A 121 -14.93 27.94 3.03
CA LEU A 121 -16.16 28.30 2.32
C LEU A 121 -17.35 28.47 3.28
N GLU A 122 -17.44 27.64 4.32
CA GLU A 122 -18.40 27.77 5.42
C GLU A 122 -18.21 29.10 6.14
N GLN A 123 -16.96 29.43 6.49
CA GLN A 123 -16.64 30.70 7.14
C GLN A 123 -16.99 31.92 6.28
N LEU A 124 -16.80 31.84 4.95
CA LEU A 124 -17.12 32.94 4.05
C LEU A 124 -18.62 33.04 3.73
N LEU A 125 -19.36 31.92 3.79
CA LEU A 125 -20.81 31.91 3.67
C LEU A 125 -21.49 32.47 4.93
N ASP A 126 -20.89 32.32 6.11
CA ASP A 126 -21.43 32.79 7.39
C ASP A 126 -21.28 34.32 7.62
N ASP A 127 -20.46 35.03 6.84
CA ASP A 127 -20.17 36.47 7.02
C ASP A 127 -20.51 37.32 5.77
N ASP A 128 -21.67 37.98 5.81
CA ASP A 128 -22.18 38.84 4.74
C ASP A 128 -21.26 40.03 4.41
N ASP A 129 -20.51 40.55 5.39
CA ASP A 129 -19.59 41.69 5.18
C ASP A 129 -18.37 41.26 4.34
N ASP A 130 -17.81 40.07 4.62
CA ASP A 130 -16.73 39.46 3.82
C ASP A 130 -17.24 39.10 2.42
N MET A 131 -18.50 38.69 2.29
CA MET A 131 -19.15 38.37 1.02
C MET A 131 -19.35 39.60 0.13
N ALA A 132 -19.76 40.74 0.71
CA ALA A 132 -19.91 42.00 0.02
C ALA A 132 -18.58 42.54 -0.55
N ASP A 133 -17.46 42.26 0.13
CA ASP A 133 -16.13 42.73 -0.28
C ASP A 133 -15.59 42.07 -1.57
N LEU A 134 -16.17 40.94 -2.00
CA LEU A 134 -15.87 40.24 -3.26
C LEU A 134 -16.36 41.01 -4.49
N TYR A 135 -17.28 41.97 -4.35
CA TYR A 135 -17.81 42.80 -5.44
C TYR A 135 -16.86 43.93 -5.89
N LEU A 136 -15.69 43.55 -6.41
CA LEU A 136 -14.60 44.45 -6.77
C LEU A 136 -14.93 45.44 -7.90
N SER A 137 -15.72 45.04 -8.89
CA SER A 137 -16.11 45.90 -10.02
C SER A 137 -16.87 47.15 -9.56
N ARG A 138 -17.72 47.00 -8.55
CA ARG A 138 -18.46 48.10 -7.90
C ARG A 138 -17.54 48.95 -7.02
N LYS A 139 -16.65 48.30 -6.26
CA LYS A 139 -15.64 48.96 -5.41
C LYS A 139 -14.72 49.87 -6.24
N LEU A 140 -14.32 49.43 -7.43
CA LEU A 140 -13.56 50.21 -8.40
C LEU A 140 -14.40 51.32 -9.08
N ALA A 141 -15.65 51.04 -9.45
CA ALA A 141 -16.54 52.05 -10.02
C ALA A 141 -16.80 53.21 -9.05
N THR A 142 -16.97 52.91 -7.76
CA THR A 142 -17.18 53.89 -6.68
C THR A 142 -15.91 54.72 -6.43
N ALA A 143 -14.72 54.13 -6.57
CA ALA A 143 -13.45 54.84 -6.48
C ALA A 143 -13.17 55.75 -7.71
N SER A 144 -13.80 55.47 -8.85
CA SER A 144 -13.55 56.16 -10.12
C SER A 144 -14.53 57.30 -10.46
N SER A 145 -15.54 57.54 -9.63
CA SER A 145 -16.54 58.59 -9.87
C SER A 145 -16.08 59.93 -9.26
N PRO A 146 -15.97 61.03 -10.04
CA PRO A 146 -15.67 62.34 -9.49
C PRO A 146 -16.96 62.92 -8.89
N VAL A 147 -17.11 62.84 -7.57
CA VAL A 147 -18.16 63.60 -6.89
C VAL A 147 -17.78 65.09 -6.93
N SER A 148 -18.32 65.79 -7.92
CA SER A 148 -18.54 67.24 -7.84
C SER A 148 -19.64 67.48 -6.81
N GLY A 149 -19.24 67.68 -5.57
CA GLY A 149 -20.10 68.07 -4.46
C GLY A 149 -19.33 69.03 -3.58
N SER A 150 -19.70 70.31 -3.64
CA SER A 150 -19.17 71.39 -2.82
C SER A 150 -19.26 71.06 -1.32
N GLY A 151 -18.13 70.73 -0.72
CA GLY A 151 -17.97 70.59 0.73
C GLY A 151 -16.52 70.24 1.04
N ALA A 152 -15.72 71.23 1.42
CA ALA A 152 -14.28 71.07 1.64
C ALA A 152 -13.96 69.98 2.67
N PRO A 153 -13.18 68.93 2.33
CA PRO A 153 -12.55 68.09 3.33
C PRO A 153 -11.23 68.74 3.74
N ASN A 154 -11.19 69.27 4.97
CA ASN A 154 -9.99 69.87 5.54
C ASN A 154 -8.97 68.76 5.89
N TRP A 155 -8.17 68.33 4.92
CA TRP A 155 -6.99 67.50 5.14
C TRP A 155 -5.79 68.37 5.51
N LEU A 156 -5.66 68.69 6.80
CA LEU A 156 -4.38 69.13 7.35
C LEU A 156 -3.64 67.92 7.92
N PRO A 157 -2.36 67.69 7.54
CA PRO A 157 -1.54 66.68 8.16
C PRO A 157 -0.99 67.25 9.47
N ALA A 158 -1.57 66.86 10.61
CA ALA A 158 -0.97 67.08 11.92
C ALA A 158 -0.23 65.81 12.36
N SER A 159 1.03 66.01 12.71
CA SER A 159 2.09 65.08 13.13
C SER A 159 1.71 63.95 14.11
N PRO A 160 2.56 62.89 14.21
CA PRO A 160 2.19 61.63 14.82
C PRO A 160 2.29 61.70 16.35
N THR A 161 1.24 61.28 17.04
CA THR A 161 1.33 60.91 18.47
C THR A 161 0.80 59.50 18.66
N ILE A 162 1.77 58.60 18.82
CA ILE A 162 1.83 57.41 19.66
C ILE A 162 0.51 57.03 20.35
N GLY A 163 0.00 55.86 19.97
CA GLY A 163 -0.71 54.93 20.85
C GLY A 163 -2.22 55.15 20.99
N SER A 164 -3.01 54.34 20.27
CA SER A 164 -4.13 53.62 20.88
C SER A 164 -4.77 52.62 19.91
N LYS A 165 -5.02 51.42 20.45
CA LYS A 165 -5.99 50.44 19.97
C LYS A 165 -7.38 50.99 20.22
N ILE A 166 -8.16 51.37 19.20
CA ILE A 166 -9.62 51.49 19.31
C ILE A 166 -10.25 51.09 17.98
N SER A 167 -10.94 49.95 18.03
CA SER A 167 -12.22 49.65 17.38
C SER A 167 -12.65 50.60 16.28
N ARG A 168 -12.48 50.18 15.02
CA ARG A 168 -13.09 50.84 13.87
C ARG A 168 -14.48 50.27 13.62
N ALA A 169 -15.35 50.39 14.62
CA ALA A 169 -16.79 50.42 14.40
C ALA A 169 -17.17 51.87 14.05
N SER A 170 -18.12 52.05 13.15
CA SER A 170 -18.65 53.34 12.67
C SER A 170 -17.98 53.92 11.43
N ARG A 171 -18.17 53.23 10.30
CA ARG A 171 -18.41 53.90 9.01
C ARG A 171 -19.69 53.33 8.37
N ALA A 172 -20.81 53.44 9.09
CA ALA A 172 -22.13 53.36 8.47
C ALA A 172 -22.28 54.58 7.53
N SER A 173 -21.94 54.38 6.26
CA SER A 173 -22.16 55.37 5.21
C SER A 173 -23.58 55.15 4.70
N PHE A 174 -24.44 56.12 5.00
CA PHE A 174 -25.80 56.22 4.51
C PHE A 174 -25.81 56.22 2.97
N ALA A 175 -26.77 55.46 2.40
CA ALA A 175 -27.23 55.46 1.01
C ALA A 175 -26.60 54.47 -0.01
N THR A 176 -26.72 53.16 0.22
CA THR A 176 -26.83 52.11 -0.84
C THR A 176 -27.65 50.87 -0.43
N ILE A 177 -28.42 50.92 0.67
CA ILE A 177 -29.05 49.77 1.37
C ILE A 177 -29.96 48.85 0.52
N ARG A 178 -30.42 49.25 -0.67
CA ARG A 178 -31.36 48.43 -1.47
C ARG A 178 -30.76 47.69 -2.67
N GLY A 179 -29.52 47.98 -3.04
CA GLY A 179 -28.82 47.24 -4.09
C GLY A 179 -27.97 46.11 -3.53
N ASP A 180 -27.34 46.37 -2.39
CA ASP A 180 -26.33 45.51 -1.77
C ASP A 180 -26.86 44.13 -1.37
N GLU A 181 -28.03 44.06 -0.72
CA GLU A 181 -28.62 42.79 -0.24
C GLU A 181 -28.94 41.84 -1.40
N ASN A 182 -29.48 42.35 -2.51
CA ASN A 182 -29.87 41.53 -3.67
C ASN A 182 -28.65 40.96 -4.41
N ASP A 183 -27.54 41.70 -4.46
CA ASP A 183 -26.31 41.21 -5.09
C ASP A 183 -25.59 40.19 -4.18
N VAL A 184 -25.58 40.41 -2.87
CA VAL A 184 -25.05 39.43 -1.91
C VAL A 184 -25.85 38.13 -1.99
N GLU A 185 -27.19 38.20 -2.08
CA GLU A 185 -28.08 37.03 -2.20
C GLU A 185 -27.83 36.21 -3.49
N GLU A 186 -27.53 36.87 -4.64
CA GLU A 186 -27.13 36.15 -5.87
C GLU A 186 -25.79 35.42 -5.72
N LEU A 187 -24.83 36.01 -5.00
CA LEU A 187 -23.52 35.41 -4.74
C LEU A 187 -23.63 34.27 -3.72
N GLU A 188 -24.45 34.45 -2.68
CA GLU A 188 -24.77 33.46 -1.66
C GLU A 188 -25.35 32.20 -2.30
N MET A 189 -26.38 32.33 -3.16
CA MET A 189 -26.94 31.18 -3.88
C MET A 189 -25.92 30.42 -4.72
N LEU A 190 -24.99 31.12 -5.38
CA LEU A 190 -23.94 30.49 -6.17
C LEU A 190 -22.95 29.74 -5.26
N LEU A 191 -22.53 30.39 -4.18
CA LEU A 191 -21.54 29.86 -3.25
C LEU A 191 -22.08 28.65 -2.48
N GLU A 192 -23.35 28.70 -2.11
CA GLU A 192 -24.08 27.60 -1.48
C GLU A 192 -24.21 26.38 -2.42
N ALA A 193 -24.42 26.60 -3.72
CA ALA A 193 -24.39 25.52 -4.70
C ALA A 193 -23.00 24.83 -4.79
N TYR A 194 -21.91 25.60 -4.70
CA TYR A 194 -20.55 25.05 -4.62
C TYR A 194 -20.28 24.36 -3.28
N PHE A 195 -20.80 24.90 -2.17
CA PHE A 195 -20.70 24.30 -0.83
C PHE A 195 -21.37 22.93 -0.81
N MET A 196 -22.60 22.83 -1.32
CA MET A 196 -23.33 21.56 -1.47
C MET A 196 -22.58 20.55 -2.34
N GLN A 197 -21.90 21.02 -3.40
CA GLN A 197 -21.06 20.15 -4.24
C GLN A 197 -19.84 19.64 -3.48
N ILE A 198 -19.16 20.49 -2.70
CA ILE A 198 -17.99 20.14 -1.89
C ILE A 198 -18.37 19.14 -0.79
N ASP A 199 -19.48 19.35 -0.10
CA ASP A 199 -20.03 18.40 0.88
C ASP A 199 -20.35 17.05 0.23
N GLY A 200 -20.94 17.07 -0.97
CA GLY A 200 -21.17 15.85 -1.75
C GLY A 200 -19.88 15.11 -2.11
N ILE A 201 -18.78 15.83 -2.37
CA ILE A 201 -17.46 15.24 -2.64
C ILE A 201 -16.84 14.68 -1.35
N LEU A 202 -16.97 15.37 -0.21
CA LEU A 202 -16.49 14.89 1.08
C LEU A 202 -17.19 13.62 1.53
N ASN A 203 -18.50 13.52 1.33
CA ASN A 203 -19.24 12.31 1.67
C ASN A 203 -18.76 11.11 0.82
N LYS A 204 -18.58 11.30 -0.49
CA LYS A 204 -17.99 10.27 -1.38
C LYS A 204 -16.57 9.87 -0.97
N LEU A 205 -15.74 10.83 -0.57
CA LEU A 205 -14.39 10.57 -0.05
C LEU A 205 -14.42 9.75 1.24
N THR A 206 -15.37 10.05 2.13
CA THR A 206 -15.57 9.34 3.40
C THR A 206 -16.01 7.91 3.15
N THR A 207 -17.00 7.68 2.30
CA THR A 207 -17.42 6.32 1.90
C THR A 207 -16.29 5.53 1.23
N LEU A 208 -15.51 6.18 0.36
CA LEU A 208 -14.35 5.53 -0.26
C LEU A 208 -13.29 5.15 0.79
N ARG A 209 -13.15 5.95 1.86
CA ARG A 209 -12.22 5.68 2.96
C ARG A 209 -12.66 4.47 3.76
N GLU A 210 -13.92 4.42 4.14
CA GLU A 210 -14.51 3.25 4.79
C GLU A 210 -14.29 2.00 3.93
N TYR A 211 -14.53 2.06 2.62
CA TYR A 211 -14.28 0.92 1.72
C TYR A 211 -12.80 0.45 1.69
N ILE A 212 -11.84 1.38 1.73
CA ILE A 212 -10.41 1.03 1.77
C ILE A 212 -10.06 0.41 3.13
N ASP A 213 -10.55 0.99 4.22
CA ASP A 213 -10.29 0.49 5.57
C ASP A 213 -10.93 -0.91 5.75
N ASP A 214 -12.15 -1.13 5.26
CA ASP A 214 -12.82 -2.44 5.20
C ASP A 214 -12.01 -3.46 4.39
N THR A 215 -11.42 -3.03 3.27
CA THR A 215 -10.57 -3.89 2.43
C THR A 215 -9.28 -4.27 3.16
N GLU A 216 -8.70 -3.37 3.94
CA GLU A 216 -7.51 -3.62 4.77
C GLU A 216 -7.81 -4.65 5.86
N ASP A 217 -8.93 -4.50 6.56
CA ASP A 217 -9.39 -5.44 7.58
C ASP A 217 -9.70 -6.82 6.99
N TYR A 218 -10.33 -6.85 5.82
CA TYR A 218 -10.56 -8.10 5.08
C TYR A 218 -9.25 -8.83 4.73
N ILE A 219 -8.25 -8.09 4.23
CA ILE A 219 -6.92 -8.65 3.93
C ILE A 219 -6.27 -9.19 5.20
N ASN A 220 -6.36 -8.46 6.32
CA ASN A 220 -5.81 -8.90 7.61
C ASN A 220 -6.46 -10.21 8.09
N ILE A 221 -7.79 -10.31 8.04
CA ILE A 221 -8.52 -11.54 8.39
C ILE A 221 -8.12 -12.71 7.49
N GLN A 222 -7.94 -12.47 6.19
CA GLN A 222 -7.48 -13.50 5.26
C GLN A 222 -6.06 -13.98 5.56
N LEU A 223 -5.14 -13.06 5.85
CA LEU A 223 -3.75 -13.38 6.17
C LEU A 223 -3.66 -14.23 7.44
N ASP A 224 -4.45 -13.89 8.46
CA ASP A 224 -4.54 -14.67 9.68
C ASP A 224 -5.15 -16.06 9.43
N ASN A 225 -6.15 -16.16 8.56
CA ASN A 225 -6.71 -17.47 8.17
C ASN A 225 -5.65 -18.35 7.47
N HIS A 226 -4.89 -17.78 6.53
CA HIS A 226 -3.81 -18.52 5.86
C HIS A 226 -2.67 -18.90 6.81
N ARG A 227 -2.31 -18.02 7.74
CA ARG A 227 -1.34 -18.33 8.80
C ARG A 227 -1.84 -19.47 9.68
N ASN A 228 -3.13 -19.47 10.04
CA ASN A 228 -3.74 -20.52 10.83
C ASN A 228 -3.71 -21.88 10.09
N GLN A 229 -3.98 -21.88 8.77
CA GLN A 229 -3.83 -23.06 7.92
C GLN A 229 -2.39 -23.59 7.87
N LEU A 230 -1.40 -22.69 7.79
CA LEU A 230 0.02 -23.08 7.80
C LEU A 230 0.41 -23.73 9.13
N ILE A 231 0.03 -23.14 10.26
CA ILE A 231 0.29 -23.70 11.60
C ILE A 231 -0.36 -25.08 11.75
N GLN A 232 -1.58 -25.24 11.25
CA GLN A 232 -2.27 -26.53 11.24
C GLN A 232 -1.51 -27.59 10.43
N LEU A 233 -1.02 -27.25 9.24
CA LEU A 233 -0.26 -28.15 8.40
C LEU A 233 1.09 -28.51 9.04
N GLU A 234 1.78 -27.52 9.62
CA GLU A 234 3.04 -27.72 10.33
C GLU A 234 2.86 -28.69 11.52
N LEU A 235 1.80 -28.52 12.31
CA LEU A 235 1.50 -29.41 13.44
C LEU A 235 1.24 -30.86 12.97
N PHE A 236 0.54 -31.04 11.85
CA PHE A 236 0.31 -32.35 11.26
C PHE A 236 1.62 -33.01 10.78
N LEU A 237 2.45 -32.26 10.05
CA LEU A 237 3.75 -32.76 9.57
C LEU A 237 4.69 -33.09 10.74
N SER A 238 4.80 -32.20 11.72
CA SER A 238 5.65 -32.38 12.91
C SER A 238 5.26 -33.62 13.71
N SER A 239 3.95 -33.82 13.97
CA SER A 239 3.43 -35.03 14.61
C SER A 239 3.83 -36.30 13.83
N GLY A 240 3.72 -36.27 12.50
CA GLY A 240 4.11 -37.37 11.63
C GLY A 240 5.60 -37.68 11.69
N THR A 241 6.46 -36.64 11.71
CA THR A 241 7.91 -36.79 11.85
C THR A 241 8.29 -37.41 13.19
N VAL A 242 7.65 -36.99 14.30
CA VAL A 242 7.88 -37.60 15.61
C VAL A 242 7.54 -39.09 15.59
N CYS A 243 6.37 -39.46 15.05
CA CYS A 243 5.98 -40.87 14.94
C CYS A 243 6.95 -41.69 14.09
N LEU A 244 7.36 -41.16 12.94
CA LEU A 244 8.33 -41.83 12.05
C LEU A 244 9.72 -41.95 12.67
N SER A 245 10.14 -40.97 13.49
CA SER A 245 11.42 -41.02 14.20
C SER A 245 11.45 -42.15 15.24
N ILE A 246 10.37 -42.35 16.00
CA ILE A 246 10.23 -43.44 16.97
C ILE A 246 10.26 -44.80 16.26
N TYR A 247 9.49 -44.94 15.17
CA TYR A 247 9.50 -46.17 14.37
C TYR A 247 10.88 -46.46 13.78
N SER A 248 11.56 -45.43 13.26
CA SER A 248 12.90 -45.56 12.67
C SER A 248 13.95 -45.95 13.71
N LEU A 249 13.83 -45.46 14.95
CA LEU A 249 14.72 -45.84 16.05
C LEU A 249 14.58 -47.34 16.38
N VAL A 250 13.36 -47.85 16.47
CA VAL A 250 13.13 -49.28 16.71
C VAL A 250 13.68 -50.10 15.54
N ALA A 251 13.32 -49.73 14.30
CA ALA A 251 13.85 -50.41 13.11
C ALA A 251 15.38 -50.37 13.04
N GLY A 252 16.01 -49.26 13.46
CA GLY A 252 17.45 -49.09 13.52
C GLY A 252 18.13 -50.03 14.52
N ILE A 253 17.60 -50.15 15.75
CA ILE A 253 18.12 -51.07 16.79
C ILE A 253 18.11 -52.51 16.28
N PHE A 254 17.04 -52.93 15.62
CA PHE A 254 16.92 -54.28 15.04
C PHE A 254 17.67 -54.45 13.71
N GLY A 255 18.00 -53.37 13.02
CA GLY A 255 18.84 -53.38 11.82
C GLY A 255 20.34 -53.47 12.10
N MET A 256 20.76 -53.42 13.37
CA MET A 256 22.17 -53.56 13.76
C MET A 256 22.62 -55.01 13.65
N ASN A 257 23.79 -55.23 13.02
CA ASN A 257 24.41 -56.54 12.82
C ASN A 257 25.08 -57.08 14.09
N ILE A 258 24.34 -57.16 15.19
CA ILE A 258 24.79 -57.76 16.45
C ILE A 258 24.17 -59.17 16.55
N PRO A 259 24.96 -60.22 16.84
CA PRO A 259 24.42 -61.56 17.02
C PRO A 259 23.59 -61.63 18.31
N TYR A 260 22.26 -61.59 18.16
CA TYR A 260 21.31 -61.76 19.25
C TYR A 260 20.90 -63.23 19.41
N THR A 261 20.82 -63.70 20.66
CA THR A 261 20.52 -65.10 21.02
C THR A 261 19.09 -65.55 20.66
N TRP A 262 18.21 -64.64 20.20
CA TRP A 262 16.82 -64.95 19.82
C TRP A 262 16.64 -65.17 18.31
N ASN A 263 17.69 -64.98 17.50
CA ASN A 263 17.59 -65.11 16.03
C ASN A 263 17.61 -66.57 15.55
N ASP A 264 18.10 -67.50 16.37
CA ASP A 264 18.30 -68.90 15.99
C ASP A 264 17.02 -69.76 16.05
N ASP A 265 15.88 -69.23 16.55
CA ASP A 265 14.59 -69.97 16.56
C ASP A 265 13.32 -69.07 16.61
N HIS A 266 13.45 -67.73 16.73
CA HIS A 266 12.32 -66.82 16.97
C HIS A 266 12.13 -65.75 15.88
N GLY A 267 12.21 -66.12 14.60
CA GLY A 267 12.03 -65.19 13.46
C GLY A 267 10.68 -64.46 13.39
N TYR A 268 9.67 -64.93 14.14
CA TYR A 268 8.37 -64.25 14.28
C TYR A 268 8.43 -63.02 15.20
N VAL A 269 9.35 -62.99 16.17
CA VAL A 269 9.45 -61.90 17.16
C VAL A 269 9.76 -60.58 16.48
N PHE A 270 10.64 -60.58 15.49
CA PHE A 270 10.94 -59.40 14.67
C PHE A 270 9.68 -58.84 13.98
N LYS A 271 8.89 -59.71 13.34
CA LYS A 271 7.64 -59.30 12.67
C LYS A 271 6.64 -58.72 13.66
N TRP A 272 6.48 -59.35 14.82
CA TRP A 272 5.57 -58.86 15.88
C TRP A 272 6.00 -57.52 16.45
N VAL A 273 7.29 -57.31 16.69
CA VAL A 273 7.82 -56.04 17.19
C VAL A 273 7.61 -54.92 16.18
N VAL A 274 7.88 -55.15 14.89
CA VAL A 274 7.66 -54.16 13.83
C VAL A 274 6.17 -53.80 13.69
N ILE A 275 5.29 -54.79 13.71
CA ILE A 275 3.83 -54.58 13.62
C ILE A 275 3.32 -53.82 14.85
N LEU A 276 3.71 -54.24 16.07
CA LEU A 276 3.26 -53.61 17.31
C LEU A 276 3.74 -52.17 17.43
N THR A 277 4.98 -51.88 17.03
CA THR A 277 5.52 -50.53 17.05
C THR A 277 4.92 -49.64 15.97
N GLY A 278 4.60 -50.17 14.79
CA GLY A 278 3.82 -49.48 13.78
C GLY A 278 2.41 -49.10 14.28
N ILE A 279 1.71 -50.04 14.93
CA ILE A 279 0.40 -49.78 15.54
C ILE A 279 0.51 -48.72 16.65
N ALA A 280 1.49 -48.84 17.53
CA ALA A 280 1.72 -47.85 18.60
C ALA A 280 1.99 -46.44 18.04
N CYS A 281 2.79 -46.32 16.97
CA CYS A 281 3.05 -45.04 16.31
C CYS A 281 1.79 -44.46 15.64
N ALA A 282 0.97 -45.30 15.00
CA ALA A 282 -0.30 -44.87 14.41
C ALA A 282 -1.29 -44.40 15.49
N CYS A 283 -1.39 -45.11 16.61
CA CYS A 283 -2.21 -44.70 17.75
C CYS A 283 -1.73 -43.38 18.34
N LEU A 284 -0.41 -43.22 18.52
CA LEU A 284 0.18 -41.98 19.02
C LEU A 284 -0.13 -40.79 18.08
N PHE A 285 0.00 -40.98 16.77
CA PHE A 285 -0.34 -39.97 15.78
C PHE A 285 -1.80 -39.53 15.88
N VAL A 286 -2.73 -40.48 15.95
CA VAL A 286 -4.17 -40.20 16.11
C VAL A 286 -4.43 -39.46 17.42
N LEU A 287 -3.82 -39.89 18.54
CA LEU A 287 -3.97 -39.22 19.83
C LEU A 287 -3.49 -37.76 19.79
N ILE A 288 -2.36 -37.48 19.15
CA ILE A 288 -1.85 -36.10 18.99
C ILE A 288 -2.83 -35.27 18.16
N VAL A 289 -3.30 -35.79 17.01
CA VAL A 289 -4.24 -35.07 16.14
C VAL A 289 -5.58 -34.83 16.84
N SER A 290 -6.11 -35.83 17.55
CA SER A 290 -7.34 -35.71 18.33
C SER A 290 -7.21 -34.71 19.48
N TYR A 291 -6.08 -34.69 20.18
CA TYR A 291 -5.80 -33.70 21.23
C TYR A 291 -5.71 -32.28 20.66
N ALA A 292 -5.06 -32.11 19.50
CA ALA A 292 -4.95 -30.83 18.82
C ALA A 292 -6.31 -30.31 18.32
N ARG A 293 -7.19 -31.20 17.83
CA ARG A 293 -8.59 -30.91 17.49
C ARG A 293 -9.40 -30.51 18.72
N TYR A 294 -9.29 -31.26 19.83
CA TYR A 294 -10.03 -30.98 21.06
C TYR A 294 -9.67 -29.61 21.66
N LYS A 295 -8.40 -29.21 21.59
CA LYS A 295 -7.97 -27.88 22.04
C LYS A 295 -8.32 -26.74 21.06
N GLY A 296 -8.92 -27.03 19.91
CA GLY A 296 -9.29 -26.02 18.93
C GLY A 296 -8.13 -25.39 18.17
N LEU A 297 -6.93 -25.98 18.20
CA LEU A 297 -5.78 -25.51 17.41
C LEU A 297 -5.89 -25.88 15.92
N VAL A 298 -6.71 -26.90 15.64
CA VAL A 298 -6.99 -27.39 14.30
C VAL A 298 -8.44 -27.04 14.06
N GLY A 299 -8.71 -26.14 13.11
CA GLY A 299 -10.06 -25.66 12.80
C GLY A 299 -11.05 -26.81 12.69
N SER A 300 -12.26 -26.60 13.23
CA SER A 300 -13.39 -27.49 13.00
C SER A 300 -13.66 -27.65 11.51
#